data_AF-A0A074LR23-F1
#
_entry.id   AF-A0A074LR23-F1
#
_cell.length_a   1.000
_cell.length_b   1.000
_cell.length_c   1.000
_cell.angle_alpha   90.00
_cell.angle_beta   90.00
_cell.angle_gamma   90.00
#
_symmetry.space_group_name_H-M   'P 1'
#
loop_
_entity.id
_entity.type
_entity.pdbx_description
1 polymer ?
#
loop_
_entity_poly.entity_id
_entity_poly.type
_entity_poly.pdbx_seq_one_letter_code
_entity_poly.pdbx_strand_id
1 'polypeptide(L)'
;MDDLLMFLGVMSALSASAQTMTQQMRRRFKVFRLEHSKEFDELEEELKKHKIGKLHCNIHLLCGVNGAVLAACANIHPLSFLKLEPLWTNLQPWLSNLIDFSVAGVLVAYGGPWFHEVLGILREYKKSLRGATS
;
A
#
# COMPACT_ATOMS: atom_id res chain seq x y z
N MET A 1 -8.51 -19.10 8.99
CA MET A 1 -8.49 -18.96 7.51
C MET A 1 -9.32 -17.76 7.08
N ASP A 2 -10.50 -17.56 7.68
CA ASP A 2 -11.37 -16.41 7.38
C ASP A 2 -10.76 -15.06 7.77
N ASP A 3 -10.11 -14.97 8.94
CA ASP A 3 -9.42 -13.75 9.40
C ASP A 3 -8.32 -13.27 8.42
N LEU A 4 -7.52 -14.22 7.90
CA LEU A 4 -6.47 -13.95 6.91
C LEU A 4 -7.08 -13.49 5.56
N LEU A 5 -8.15 -14.15 5.11
CA LEU A 5 -8.84 -13.76 3.88
C LEU A 5 -9.50 -12.39 3.99
N MET A 6 -10.07 -12.06 5.16
CA MET A 6 -10.62 -10.75 5.45
C MET A 6 -9.53 -9.69 5.46
N PHE A 7 -8.41 -9.93 6.16
CA PHE A 7 -7.24 -9.06 6.15
C PHE A 7 -6.75 -8.80 4.72
N LEU A 8 -6.48 -9.86 3.96
CA LEU A 8 -6.00 -9.75 2.59
C LEU A 8 -7.01 -9.01 1.70
N GLY A 9 -8.30 -9.31 1.83
CA GLY A 9 -9.38 -8.66 1.09
C GLY A 9 -9.44 -7.15 1.34
N VAL A 10 -9.44 -6.76 2.61
CA VAL A 10 -9.45 -5.35 3.03
C VAL A 10 -8.19 -4.64 2.56
N MET A 11 -7.01 -5.22 2.76
CA MET A 11 -5.74 -4.61 2.35
C MET A 11 -5.59 -4.50 0.83
N SER A 12 -6.15 -5.44 0.07
CA SER A 12 -6.20 -5.35 -1.40
C SER A 12 -7.08 -4.17 -1.87
N ALA A 13 -8.23 -3.96 -1.24
CA ALA A 13 -9.13 -2.85 -1.57
C ALA A 13 -8.52 -1.50 -1.17
N LEU A 14 -7.91 -1.42 0.01
CA LEU A 14 -7.15 -0.26 0.47
C LEU A 14 -6.00 0.06 -0.48
N SER A 15 -5.24 -0.96 -0.90
CA SER A 15 -4.11 -0.75 -1.80
C SER A 15 -4.54 -0.25 -3.18
N ALA A 16 -5.57 -0.86 -3.79
CA ALA A 16 -6.11 -0.40 -5.08
C ALA A 16 -6.64 1.04 -5.01
N SER A 17 -7.32 1.39 -3.92
CA SER A 17 -7.86 2.74 -3.69
C SER A 17 -6.74 3.77 -3.50
N ALA A 18 -5.73 3.44 -2.69
CA ALA A 18 -4.57 4.30 -2.46
C ALA A 18 -3.74 4.51 -3.74
N GLN A 19 -3.56 3.46 -4.55
CA GLN A 19 -2.89 3.56 -5.86
C GLN A 19 -3.67 4.46 -6.82
N THR A 20 -4.99 4.32 -6.88
CA THR A 20 -5.86 5.16 -7.73
C THR A 20 -5.75 6.63 -7.33
N MET A 21 -5.84 6.93 -6.03
CA MET A 21 -5.69 8.28 -5.51
C MET A 21 -4.30 8.85 -5.80
N THR A 22 -3.26 8.04 -5.62
CA THR A 22 -1.86 8.40 -5.93
C THR A 22 -1.69 8.72 -7.41
N GLN A 23 -2.32 7.97 -8.32
CA GLN A 23 -2.28 8.24 -9.76
C GLN A 23 -2.97 9.57 -10.11
N GLN A 24 -4.11 9.87 -9.48
CA GLN A 24 -4.82 11.14 -9.66
C GLN A 24 -4.00 12.32 -9.13
N MET A 25 -3.36 12.17 -7.97
CA MET A 25 -2.51 13.20 -7.37
C MET A 25 -1.24 13.41 -8.20
N ARG A 26 -0.60 12.34 -8.70
CA ARG A 26 0.58 12.44 -9.58
C ARG A 26 0.29 13.26 -10.83
N ARG A 27 -0.93 13.19 -11.38
CA ARG A 27 -1.33 14.00 -12.54
C ARG A 27 -1.47 15.48 -12.19
N ARG A 28 -1.83 15.82 -10.94
CA ARG A 28 -2.13 17.20 -10.49
C ARG A 28 -0.92 17.93 -9.91
N PHE A 29 0.00 17.25 -9.23
CA PHE A 29 1.14 17.88 -8.57
C PHE A 29 2.44 17.72 -9.36
N LYS A 30 3.09 18.86 -9.68
CA LYS A 30 4.35 18.89 -10.45
C LYS A 30 5.51 18.17 -9.75
N VAL A 31 5.51 18.13 -8.42
CA VAL A 31 6.53 17.45 -7.59
C VAL A 31 6.63 15.95 -7.88
N PHE A 32 5.58 15.33 -8.43
CA PHE A 32 5.54 13.92 -8.82
C PHE A 32 5.57 13.71 -10.35
N ARG A 33 5.86 14.76 -11.12
CA ARG A 33 6.13 14.67 -12.57
C ARG A 33 7.65 14.63 -12.77
N LEU A 34 8.11 13.69 -13.57
CA LEU A 34 9.46 13.76 -14.14
C LEU A 34 9.46 14.92 -15.14
N GLU A 35 9.91 16.08 -14.73
CA GLU A 35 10.27 17.14 -15.67
C GLU A 35 11.52 16.69 -16.42
N HIS A 36 11.38 16.39 -17.70
CA HIS A 36 12.51 16.26 -18.62
C HIS A 36 13.07 17.66 -18.85
N SER A 37 14.05 18.10 -18.05
CA SER A 37 14.87 19.25 -18.43
C SER A 37 15.85 18.80 -19.51
N LYS A 38 15.77 19.39 -20.69
CA LYS A 38 16.59 19.09 -21.88
C LYS A 38 18.06 19.55 -21.77
N GLU A 39 18.62 19.65 -20.56
CA GLU A 39 19.84 20.46 -20.33
C GLU A 39 21.08 19.71 -19.84
N PHE A 40 21.10 18.37 -19.77
CA PHE A 40 22.26 17.65 -19.23
C PHE A 40 22.56 16.35 -19.98
N ASP A 41 23.02 16.45 -21.23
CA ASP A 41 23.35 15.29 -22.07
C ASP A 41 24.67 14.56 -21.70
N GLU A 42 25.44 15.00 -20.69
CA GLU A 42 26.77 14.39 -20.41
C GLU A 42 26.97 13.82 -18.99
N LEU A 43 26.03 14.00 -18.05
CA LEU A 43 26.08 13.45 -16.67
C LEU A 43 24.93 12.45 -16.40
N GLU A 44 24.40 11.88 -17.47
CA GLU A 44 22.96 11.68 -17.62
C GLU A 44 22.43 10.38 -17.00
N GLU A 45 23.21 9.30 -16.91
CA GLU A 45 22.69 8.02 -16.40
C GLU A 45 22.54 7.96 -14.87
N GLU A 46 23.51 8.45 -14.10
CA GLU A 46 23.42 8.42 -12.64
C GLU A 46 22.40 9.42 -12.10
N LEU A 47 22.32 10.62 -12.71
CA LEU A 47 21.34 11.64 -12.37
C LEU A 47 19.93 11.24 -12.78
N LYS A 48 19.74 10.57 -13.93
CA LYS A 48 18.45 9.93 -14.29
C LYS A 48 18.09 8.84 -13.29
N LYS A 49 19.00 7.93 -12.94
CA LYS A 49 18.75 6.88 -11.92
C LYS A 49 18.36 7.48 -10.56
N HIS A 50 19.07 8.50 -10.09
CA HIS A 50 18.74 9.18 -8.83
C HIS A 50 17.40 9.92 -8.87
N LYS A 51 17.07 10.62 -9.96
CA LYS A 51 15.78 11.30 -10.13
C LYS A 51 14.61 10.31 -10.23
N ILE A 52 14.81 9.18 -10.92
CA ILE A 52 13.83 8.08 -11.01
C ILE A 52 13.66 7.41 -9.64
N GLY A 53 14.75 7.19 -8.91
CA GLY A 53 14.72 6.63 -7.55
C GLY A 53 14.00 7.54 -6.55
N LYS A 54 14.28 8.85 -6.58
CA LYS A 54 13.55 9.85 -5.78
C LYS A 54 12.08 9.90 -6.16
N LEU A 55 11.76 9.83 -7.46
CA LEU A 55 10.37 9.80 -7.89
C LEU A 55 9.66 8.53 -7.39
N HIS A 56 10.29 7.35 -7.51
CA HIS A 56 9.72 6.11 -7.00
C HIS A 56 9.50 6.17 -5.50
N CYS A 57 10.49 6.63 -4.73
CA CYS A 57 10.37 6.81 -3.29
C CYS A 57 9.22 7.77 -2.95
N ASN A 58 9.11 8.89 -3.65
CA ASN A 58 8.03 9.86 -3.46
C ASN A 58 6.65 9.29 -3.80
N ILE A 59 6.55 8.45 -4.84
CA ILE A 59 5.29 7.79 -5.22
C ILE A 59 4.89 6.72 -4.20
N HIS A 60 5.83 5.91 -3.71
CA HIS A 60 5.55 4.93 -2.65
C HIS A 60 5.18 5.62 -1.34
N LEU A 61 5.85 6.72 -0.99
CA LEU A 61 5.52 7.53 0.17
C LEU A 61 4.13 8.15 0.03
N LEU A 62 3.80 8.72 -1.13
CA LEU A 62 2.46 9.25 -1.40
C LEU A 62 1.39 8.15 -1.34
N CYS A 63 1.68 6.96 -1.88
CA CYS A 63 0.80 5.79 -1.80
C CYS A 63 0.60 5.34 -0.36
N GLY A 64 1.66 5.31 0.45
CA GLY A 64 1.59 4.96 1.87
C GLY A 64 0.80 5.98 2.69
N VAL A 65 1.01 7.27 2.45
CA VAL A 65 0.22 8.33 3.08
C VAL A 65 -1.26 8.22 2.71
N ASN A 66 -1.56 8.03 1.42
CA ASN A 66 -2.94 7.82 0.98
C ASN A 66 -3.55 6.56 1.59
N GLY A 67 -2.78 5.48 1.71
CA GLY A 67 -3.19 4.26 2.40
C GLY A 67 -3.51 4.47 3.88
N ALA A 68 -2.65 5.20 4.60
CA ALA A 68 -2.87 5.54 6.01
C ALA A 68 -4.09 6.44 6.21
N VAL A 69 -4.28 7.45 5.35
CA VAL A 69 -5.44 8.34 5.39
C VAL A 69 -6.72 7.56 5.11
N LEU A 70 -6.74 6.71 4.08
CA LEU A 70 -7.90 5.87 3.77
C LEU A 70 -8.21 4.89 4.91
N ALA A 71 -7.19 4.30 5.53
CA ALA A 71 -7.36 3.43 6.69
C ALA A 71 -7.97 4.20 7.88
N ALA A 72 -7.48 5.42 8.16
CA ALA A 72 -8.03 6.28 9.21
C ALA A 72 -9.50 6.68 8.92
N CYS A 73 -9.82 7.08 7.69
CA CYS A 73 -11.18 7.44 7.28
C CYS A 73 -12.16 6.26 7.37
N ALA A 74 -11.68 5.06 7.06
CA ALA A 74 -12.47 3.83 7.12
C ALA A 74 -12.41 3.14 8.50
N ASN A 75 -11.67 3.71 9.45
CA ASN A 75 -11.37 3.14 10.77
C ASN A 75 -10.88 1.68 10.71
N ILE A 76 -9.95 1.42 9.79
CA ILE A 76 -9.39 0.08 9.52
C ILE A 76 -8.12 -0.13 10.32
N HIS A 77 -8.13 -1.16 11.16
CA HIS A 77 -7.04 -1.56 12.06
C HIS A 77 -6.43 -2.89 11.58
N PRO A 78 -5.48 -2.88 10.63
CA PRO A 78 -5.06 -4.10 9.94
C PRO A 78 -4.46 -5.16 10.86
N LEU A 79 -3.76 -4.77 11.92
CA LEU A 79 -3.16 -5.72 12.87
C LEU A 79 -4.20 -6.43 13.74
N SER A 80 -5.34 -5.78 14.01
CA SER A 80 -6.44 -6.37 14.77
C SER A 80 -7.05 -7.58 14.05
N PHE A 81 -7.10 -7.58 12.72
CA PHE A 81 -7.58 -8.71 11.94
C PHE A 81 -6.68 -9.93 12.05
N LEU A 82 -5.39 -9.73 12.30
CA LEU A 82 -4.43 -10.83 12.49
C LEU A 82 -4.36 -11.30 13.95
N LYS A 83 -5.20 -10.73 14.85
CA LYS A 83 -5.15 -10.95 16.30
C LYS A 83 -3.76 -10.72 16.90
N LEU A 84 -2.96 -9.89 16.22
CA LEU A 84 -1.71 -9.42 16.77
C LEU A 84 -2.06 -8.29 17.71
N GLU A 85 -1.73 -8.40 18.99
CA GLU A 85 -1.74 -7.26 19.89
C GLU A 85 -0.51 -6.40 19.57
N PRO A 86 -0.68 -5.21 18.97
CA PRO A 86 0.48 -4.38 18.71
C PRO A 86 1.17 -4.00 20.02
N LEU A 87 2.50 -3.97 20.03
CA LEU A 87 3.30 -3.57 21.20
C LEU A 87 2.96 -2.15 21.68
N TRP A 88 2.36 -1.32 20.81
CA TRP A 88 1.93 0.04 21.08
C TRP A 88 0.47 0.17 21.56
N THR A 89 -0.19 -0.93 21.90
CA THR A 89 -1.54 -0.92 22.52
C THR A 89 -1.56 -0.23 23.88
N ASN A 90 -0.44 -0.25 24.61
CA ASN A 90 -0.31 0.40 25.92
C ASN A 90 -0.05 1.92 25.85
N LEU A 91 0.09 2.49 24.65
CA LEU A 91 0.24 3.94 24.47
C LEU A 91 -1.10 4.66 24.58
N GLN A 92 -1.07 5.99 24.61
CA GLN A 92 -2.31 6.77 24.53
C GLN A 92 -3.12 6.38 23.28
N PRO A 93 -4.47 6.28 23.37
CA PRO A 93 -5.30 5.74 22.29
C PRO A 93 -5.11 6.42 20.93
N TRP A 94 -4.96 7.75 20.92
CA TRP A 94 -4.75 8.52 19.69
C TRP A 94 -3.40 8.18 19.03
N LEU A 95 -2.36 7.94 19.83
CA LEU A 95 -1.02 7.61 19.35
C LEU A 95 -0.98 6.16 18.85
N SER A 96 -1.64 5.24 19.56
CA SER A 96 -1.79 3.85 19.15
C SER A 96 -2.50 3.74 17.80
N ASN A 97 -3.60 4.48 17.61
CA ASN A 97 -4.34 4.52 16.36
C ASN A 97 -3.51 5.12 15.21
N LEU A 98 -2.77 6.20 15.45
CA LEU A 98 -1.89 6.79 14.45
C LEU A 98 -0.82 5.81 13.97
N ILE A 99 -0.21 5.06 14.88
CA ILE A 99 0.80 4.05 14.53
C ILE A 99 0.14 2.94 13.71
N ASP A 100 -1.03 2.45 14.10
CA ASP A 100 -1.73 1.38 13.39
C ASP A 100 -2.15 1.79 11.96
N PHE A 101 -2.68 3.00 11.79
CA PHE A 101 -2.97 3.55 10.46
C PHE A 101 -1.70 3.78 9.64
N SER A 102 -0.59 4.17 10.27
CA SER A 102 0.70 4.29 9.59
C SER A 102 1.21 2.94 9.11
N VAL A 103 1.05 1.89 9.91
CA VAL A 103 1.35 0.51 9.52
C VAL A 103 0.48 0.08 8.34
N ALA A 104 -0.82 0.42 8.34
CA ALA A 104 -1.69 0.20 7.18
C ALA A 104 -1.13 0.87 5.91
N GLY A 105 -0.65 2.12 6.03
CA GLY A 105 0.00 2.85 4.95
C GLY A 105 1.27 2.16 4.42
N VAL A 106 2.14 1.70 5.33
CA VAL A 106 3.36 0.95 4.95
C VAL A 106 3.00 -0.35 4.24
N LEU A 107 2.04 -1.10 4.79
CA LEU A 107 1.56 -2.33 4.17
C LEU A 107 0.97 -2.08 2.78
N VAL A 108 0.24 -0.98 2.58
CA VAL A 108 -0.29 -0.60 1.27
C VAL A 108 0.82 -0.21 0.28
N ALA A 109 1.83 0.54 0.75
CA ALA A 109 2.91 1.05 -0.09
C ALA A 109 3.83 -0.07 -0.62
N TYR A 110 4.06 -1.12 0.18
CA TYR A 110 4.98 -2.22 -0.14
C TYR A 110 4.28 -3.55 -0.43
N GLY A 111 3.15 -3.83 0.21
CA GLY A 111 2.42 -5.10 0.13
C GLY A 111 1.35 -5.17 -0.95
N GLY A 112 1.08 -4.06 -1.66
CA GLY A 112 0.00 -3.99 -2.67
C GLY A 112 -0.04 -5.15 -3.67
N PRO A 113 1.05 -5.41 -4.43
CA PRO A 113 1.10 -6.53 -5.38
C PRO A 113 0.89 -7.89 -4.71
N TRP A 114 1.50 -8.06 -3.53
CA TRP A 114 1.44 -9.30 -2.77
C TRP A 114 0.03 -9.63 -2.29
N PHE A 115 -0.75 -8.64 -1.82
CA PHE A 115 -2.13 -8.86 -1.39
C PHE A 115 -3.03 -9.33 -2.53
N HIS A 116 -2.86 -8.77 -3.73
CA HIS A 116 -3.65 -9.17 -4.89
C HIS A 116 -3.29 -10.58 -5.39
N GLU A 117 -2.00 -10.91 -5.44
CA GLU A 117 -1.52 -12.22 -5.88
C GLU A 117 -1.93 -13.34 -4.91
N VAL A 118 -1.72 -13.14 -3.60
CA VAL A 118 -2.06 -14.15 -2.59
C VAL A 118 -3.58 -14.40 -2.55
N LEU A 119 -4.40 -13.35 -2.70
CA LEU A 119 -5.85 -13.52 -2.83
C LEU A 119 -6.25 -14.29 -4.09
N GLY A 120 -5.57 -14.04 -5.22
CA GLY A 120 -5.79 -14.77 -6.46
C GLY A 120 -5.54 -16.26 -6.28
N ILE A 121 -4.36 -16.61 -5.75
CA ILE A 121 -3.97 -18.00 -5.47
C ILE A 121 -4.96 -18.67 -4.52
N LEU A 122 -5.37 -18.00 -3.44
CA LEU A 122 -6.32 -18.56 -2.48
C LEU A 122 -7.72 -18.77 -3.08
N ARG A 123 -8.17 -17.88 -3.98
CA ARG A 123 -9.43 -18.05 -4.71
C ARG A 123 -9.39 -19.24 -5.65
N GLU A 124 -8.30 -19.40 -6.40
CA GLU A 124 -8.10 -20.53 -7.30
C GLU A 124 -8.00 -21.85 -6.53
N TYR A 125 -7.28 -21.88 -5.41
CA TYR A 125 -7.20 -23.05 -4.54
C TYR A 125 -8.57 -23.45 -3.99
N LYS A 126 -9.38 -22.48 -3.51
CA LYS A 126 -10.74 -22.75 -3.02
C LYS A 126 -11.66 -23.25 -4.14
N LYS A 127 -11.50 -22.75 -5.37
CA LYS A 127 -12.24 -23.24 -6.54
C LYS A 127 -11.85 -24.68 -6.89
N SER A 128 -10.56 -25.00 -6.83
CA SER A 128 -10.05 -26.36 -7.03
C SER A 128 -10.62 -27.35 -6.00
N LEU A 129 -10.61 -27.00 -4.71
CA LEU A 129 -11.19 -27.83 -3.66
C LEU A 129 -12.69 -28.10 -3.84
N ARG A 130 -13.47 -27.09 -4.27
CA ARG A 130 -14.90 -27.27 -4.54
C ARG A 130 -15.19 -28.10 -5.79
N GLY A 131 -14.28 -28.07 -6.78
CA GLY A 131 -14.36 -28.90 -7.98
C GLY A 131 -13.81 -30.32 -7.78
N ALA A 132 -12.99 -30.55 -6.76
CA ALA A 132 -12.43 -31.87 -6.44
C ALA A 132 -13.37 -32.72 -5.55
N THR A 133 -14.43 -32.13 -5.00
CA THR A 133 -15.45 -32.81 -4.20
C THR A 133 -16.70 -33.22 -5.00
N SER A 134 -16.66 -33.16 -6.34
CA SER A 134 -17.71 -33.66 -7.22
C SER A 134 -17.35 -35.01 -7.83
#